data_AF-A0A962F2C7-F1
#
_entry.id   AF-A0A962F2C7-F1
#
_cell.length_a   1.000
_cell.length_b   1.000
_cell.length_c   1.000
_cell.angle_alpha   90.00
_cell.angle_beta   90.00
_cell.angle_gamma   90.00
#
_symmetry.space_group_name_H-M   'P 1'
#
loop_
_entity.id
_entity.type
_entity.pdbx_description
1 polymer ?
#
loop_
_entity_poly.entity_id
_entity_poly.type
_entity_poly.pdbx_seq_one_letter_code
_entity_poly.pdbx_strand_id
1 'polypeptide(L)'
;MPLQRKQQQSPWWFGAAWQIFRSCMSIGRVAAMAMVVALASPAAYAQTELPDPGVLKDQAITTPGGSVRPPSGAVNVPGGSVRRAGEVGKPVGPIPPPGHAIGDQSITEDLWSRIRHGQRGEVANPYGESGILIQSQGTDWMAAHNDQVVPYGGWLLLGTLAAIAVFFLVRGRIRIEGGRTGLVMPRFSLAQRIAHWFAAALFILLAISGLIILFGKSILLPVLGPHAFAVVASAAMQGHNLFGPLFIPAVLGILLMFIRGNAPRIVDLKWFLKGGGLFGGHASAGKFNAGQKVWFLMSIVLGVAISVSGVILLFPDALADRNQAQFANLVHGIAALVFIAAGLGHAYIGSIGMEGAFEAMSVGTVDTNWAKEHHDLWYAEHKGAATTDIRRAEVDAGNVGDGAVQGVRT
;
A
#
# COMPACT_ATOMS: atom_id res chain seq x y z
N MET A 1 10.55 63.80 -12.80
CA MET A 1 10.45 62.42 -13.32
C MET A 1 9.86 61.53 -12.24
N PRO A 2 8.63 61.00 -12.39
CA PRO A 2 8.09 60.03 -11.44
C PRO A 2 8.40 58.59 -11.91
N LEU A 3 8.97 57.79 -11.01
CA LEU A 3 9.26 56.37 -11.25
C LEU A 3 7.96 55.57 -11.25
N GLN A 4 7.59 55.04 -12.42
CA GLN A 4 6.47 54.10 -12.56
C GLN A 4 6.79 52.79 -11.82
N ARG A 5 5.93 52.45 -10.86
CA ARG A 5 5.93 51.18 -10.15
C ARG A 5 5.37 50.11 -11.11
N LYS A 6 6.22 49.19 -11.60
CA LYS A 6 5.77 48.04 -12.40
C LYS A 6 4.85 47.15 -11.53
N GLN A 7 3.55 47.19 -11.82
CA GLN A 7 2.59 46.20 -11.36
C GLN A 7 2.91 44.88 -12.04
N GLN A 8 3.49 43.94 -11.29
CA GLN A 8 3.72 42.58 -11.76
C GLN A 8 2.38 41.85 -11.78
N GLN A 9 1.72 41.87 -12.95
CA GLN A 9 0.51 41.09 -13.20
C GLN A 9 0.89 39.60 -13.11
N SER A 10 0.34 38.91 -12.10
CA SER A 10 0.40 37.45 -12.05
C SER A 10 -0.26 36.89 -13.31
N PRO A 11 0.32 35.87 -13.96
CA PRO A 11 -0.27 35.31 -15.18
C PRO A 11 -1.70 34.83 -14.93
N TRP A 12 -2.60 35.07 -15.88
CA TRP A 12 -4.03 34.73 -15.79
C TRP A 12 -4.29 33.23 -15.50
N TRP A 13 -3.35 32.35 -15.86
CA TRP A 13 -3.41 30.92 -15.54
C TRP A 13 -3.16 30.61 -14.06
N PHE A 14 -2.52 31.50 -13.30
CA PHE A 14 -2.25 31.31 -11.87
C PHE A 14 -3.54 31.39 -11.05
N GLY A 15 -4.45 32.30 -11.42
CA GLY A 15 -5.79 32.38 -10.83
C GLY A 15 -6.66 31.18 -11.18
N ALA A 16 -6.58 30.68 -12.42
CA ALA A 16 -7.29 29.48 -12.85
C ALA A 16 -6.76 28.21 -12.16
N ALA A 17 -5.44 28.04 -12.06
CA ALA A 17 -4.81 26.93 -11.35
C ALA A 17 -5.13 26.95 -9.85
N TRP A 18 -5.18 28.14 -9.23
CA TRP A 18 -5.55 28.31 -7.82
C TRP A 18 -7.03 28.02 -7.55
N GLN A 19 -7.93 28.39 -8.46
CA GLN A 19 -9.36 28.04 -8.35
C GLN A 19 -9.61 26.54 -8.60
N ILE A 20 -8.86 25.90 -9.50
CA ILE A 20 -8.89 24.46 -9.73
C ILE A 20 -8.37 23.72 -8.48
N PHE A 21 -7.24 24.14 -7.92
CA PHE A 21 -6.67 23.59 -6.69
C PHE A 21 -7.62 23.72 -5.49
N ARG A 22 -8.25 24.89 -5.31
CA ARG A 22 -9.24 25.12 -4.25
C ARG A 22 -10.54 24.32 -4.46
N SER A 23 -10.92 24.07 -5.72
CA SER A 23 -12.07 23.22 -6.06
C SER A 23 -11.79 21.73 -5.80
N CYS A 24 -10.56 21.27 -6.02
CA CYS A 24 -10.10 19.91 -5.73
C CYS A 24 -9.99 19.59 -4.23
N MET A 25 -9.80 20.60 -3.37
CA MET A 25 -9.77 20.42 -1.91
C MET A 25 -11.17 20.37 -1.25
N SER A 26 -12.24 20.60 -2.00
CA SER A 26 -13.60 20.35 -1.50
C SER A 26 -13.92 18.85 -1.64
N ILE A 27 -13.84 18.13 -0.51
CA ILE A 27 -13.94 16.67 -0.35
C ILE A 27 -15.14 16.04 -1.09
N GLY A 28 -16.20 16.82 -1.40
CA GLY A 28 -17.39 16.32 -2.11
C GLY A 28 -17.31 16.23 -3.64
N ARG A 29 -16.35 16.89 -4.33
CA ARG A 29 -16.37 16.98 -5.80
C ARG A 29 -15.39 16.05 -6.52
N VAL A 30 -14.33 15.59 -5.87
CA VAL A 30 -13.37 14.63 -6.45
C VAL A 30 -14.03 13.26 -6.67
N ALA A 31 -14.94 12.84 -5.78
CA ALA A 31 -15.75 11.64 -5.97
C ALA A 31 -16.71 11.77 -7.17
N ALA A 32 -17.30 12.94 -7.39
CA ALA A 32 -18.22 13.18 -8.50
C ALA A 32 -17.49 13.29 -9.86
N MET A 33 -16.30 13.89 -9.91
CA MET A 33 -15.55 14.07 -11.15
C MET A 33 -14.82 12.79 -11.60
N ALA A 34 -14.36 11.95 -10.66
CA ALA A 34 -13.90 10.60 -10.97
C ALA A 34 -15.02 9.72 -11.55
N MET A 35 -16.27 9.92 -11.09
CA MET A 35 -17.45 9.23 -11.62
C MET A 35 -17.83 9.70 -13.03
N VAL A 36 -17.68 11.00 -13.34
CA VAL A 36 -18.00 11.56 -14.68
C VAL A 36 -16.93 11.22 -15.72
N VAL A 37 -15.65 11.16 -15.34
CA VAL A 37 -14.57 10.74 -16.26
C VAL A 37 -14.63 9.23 -16.53
N ALA A 38 -15.04 8.41 -15.55
CA ALA A 38 -15.27 6.97 -15.75
C ALA A 38 -16.49 6.66 -16.64
N LEU A 39 -17.42 7.60 -16.81
CA LEU A 39 -18.60 7.47 -17.69
C LEU A 39 -18.36 7.95 -19.13
N ALA A 40 -17.22 8.56 -19.43
CA ALA A 40 -16.95 9.20 -20.72
C ALA A 40 -15.96 8.47 -21.64
N SER A 41 -15.44 7.31 -21.24
CA SER A 41 -14.57 6.49 -22.11
C SER A 41 -15.37 5.40 -22.83
N PRO A 42 -15.49 5.44 -24.17
CA PRO A 42 -16.01 4.30 -24.93
C PRO A 42 -14.89 3.25 -25.03
N ALA A 43 -14.74 2.41 -23.99
CA ALA A 43 -13.98 1.18 -24.13
C ALA A 43 -14.83 0.21 -24.94
N ALA A 44 -14.40 -0.06 -26.18
CA ALA A 44 -15.00 -1.04 -27.07
C ALA A 44 -15.04 -2.41 -26.39
N TYR A 45 -16.21 -2.80 -25.89
CA TYR A 45 -16.49 -4.18 -25.52
C TYR A 45 -16.90 -4.93 -26.80
N ALA A 46 -16.05 -5.84 -27.25
CA ALA A 46 -16.50 -6.93 -28.10
C ALA A 46 -17.51 -7.76 -27.30
N GLN A 47 -18.77 -7.78 -27.76
CA GLN A 47 -19.80 -8.62 -27.19
C GLN A 47 -19.47 -10.08 -27.48
N THR A 48 -19.06 -10.83 -26.47
CA THR A 48 -19.24 -12.28 -26.46
C THR A 48 -20.64 -12.56 -25.95
N GLU A 49 -21.49 -13.10 -26.82
CA GLU A 49 -22.85 -13.52 -26.49
C GLU A 49 -22.84 -14.52 -25.31
N LEU A 50 -23.68 -14.27 -24.31
CA LEU A 50 -23.93 -15.20 -23.21
C LEU A 50 -24.76 -16.39 -23.75
N PRO A 51 -24.45 -17.65 -23.38
CA PRO A 51 -25.29 -18.78 -23.75
C PRO A 51 -26.66 -18.72 -23.05
N ASP A 52 -27.67 -19.23 -23.76
CA ASP A 52 -29.10 -19.25 -23.44
C ASP A 52 -29.41 -19.83 -22.03
N PRO A 53 -30.20 -19.13 -21.18
CA PRO A 53 -30.53 -19.54 -19.81
C PRO A 53 -31.35 -20.85 -19.68
N GLY A 54 -31.68 -21.54 -20.77
CA GLY A 54 -32.48 -22.77 -20.78
C GLY A 54 -31.79 -24.04 -20.26
N VAL A 55 -30.46 -24.05 -20.05
CA VAL A 55 -29.70 -25.29 -19.76
C VAL A 55 -29.45 -25.56 -18.27
N LEU A 56 -29.78 -24.63 -17.36
CA LEU A 56 -29.41 -24.73 -15.93
C LEU A 56 -30.55 -25.19 -15.00
N LYS A 57 -31.45 -26.08 -15.44
CA LYS A 57 -32.57 -26.53 -14.59
C LYS A 57 -32.41 -27.88 -13.89
N ASP A 58 -31.42 -28.71 -14.21
CA ASP A 58 -31.38 -30.09 -13.71
C ASP A 58 -30.15 -30.46 -12.86
N GLN A 59 -29.59 -29.53 -12.08
CA GLN A 59 -28.61 -29.91 -11.05
C GLN A 59 -28.94 -29.31 -9.69
N ALA A 60 -29.73 -30.08 -8.93
CA ALA A 60 -29.92 -29.89 -7.51
C ALA A 60 -28.56 -30.00 -6.78
N ILE A 61 -28.14 -28.90 -6.16
CA ILE A 61 -26.97 -28.82 -5.30
C ILE A 61 -27.34 -29.43 -3.95
N THR A 62 -26.89 -30.65 -3.69
CA THR A 62 -26.74 -31.19 -2.32
C THR A 62 -25.27 -31.11 -1.94
N THR A 63 -24.95 -30.30 -0.94
CA THR A 63 -23.63 -30.29 -0.29
C THR A 63 -23.42 -31.59 0.47
N PRO A 64 -22.21 -32.18 0.42
CA PRO A 64 -21.44 -32.23 1.67
C PRO A 64 -19.95 -31.91 1.48
N GLY A 65 -19.40 -31.19 2.46
CA GLY A 65 -17.97 -31.09 2.65
C GLY A 65 -17.36 -32.43 3.06
N GLY A 66 -16.07 -32.59 2.76
CA GLY A 66 -15.28 -33.75 3.14
C GLY A 66 -14.46 -34.26 1.97
N SER A 67 -13.13 -34.21 2.13
CA SER A 67 -12.12 -34.95 1.37
C SER A 67 -12.70 -36.10 0.55
N VAL A 68 -12.54 -36.04 -0.77
CA VAL A 68 -12.88 -37.15 -1.66
C VAL A 68 -11.92 -38.31 -1.38
N ARG A 69 -12.26 -39.12 -0.38
CA ARG A 69 -11.78 -40.50 -0.28
C ARG A 69 -12.51 -41.32 -1.34
N PRO A 70 -11.83 -42.27 -2.01
CA PRO A 70 -12.52 -43.22 -2.87
C PRO A 70 -13.56 -44.02 -2.08
N PRO A 71 -14.66 -44.49 -2.71
CA PRO A 71 -15.76 -45.15 -2.02
C PRO A 71 -15.28 -46.38 -1.25
N SER A 72 -15.85 -46.60 -0.06
CA SER A 72 -15.61 -47.81 0.73
C SER A 72 -16.12 -49.04 -0.02
N GLY A 73 -15.20 -49.91 -0.43
CA GLY A 73 -15.49 -51.14 -1.19
C GLY A 73 -14.61 -51.38 -2.43
N ALA A 74 -13.75 -50.42 -2.81
CA ALA A 74 -12.93 -50.52 -4.03
C ALA A 74 -11.71 -51.47 -3.93
N VAL A 75 -11.48 -52.12 -2.79
CA VAL A 75 -10.36 -53.05 -2.61
C VAL A 75 -10.85 -54.34 -1.95
N ASN A 76 -10.90 -55.40 -2.73
CA ASN A 76 -10.91 -56.77 -2.22
C ASN A 76 -9.52 -57.35 -2.51
N VAL A 77 -8.73 -57.64 -1.48
CA VAL A 77 -7.38 -58.25 -1.66
C VAL A 77 -7.44 -59.71 -1.24
N PRO A 78 -7.46 -60.67 -2.18
CA PRO A 78 -6.98 -62.01 -1.90
C PRO A 78 -5.45 -62.01 -2.06
N GLY A 79 -4.75 -62.12 -0.93
CA GLY A 79 -3.38 -62.66 -0.80
C GLY A 79 -2.30 -62.20 -1.78
N GLY A 80 -1.34 -61.40 -1.31
CA GLY A 80 -0.09 -61.20 -2.05
C GLY A 80 0.90 -60.29 -1.33
N SER A 81 2.03 -60.85 -0.93
CA SER A 81 3.10 -60.26 -0.11
C SER A 81 3.58 -58.87 -0.53
N VAL A 82 3.73 -57.99 0.46
CA VAL A 82 4.53 -56.76 0.40
C VAL A 82 5.97 -57.11 0.01
N ARG A 83 6.46 -56.62 -1.12
CA ARG A 83 7.90 -56.49 -1.38
C ARG A 83 8.26 -55.02 -1.54
N ARG A 84 9.13 -54.55 -0.64
CA ARG A 84 9.81 -53.27 -0.71
C ARG A 84 11.21 -53.48 -1.29
N ALA A 85 11.66 -52.45 -2.00
CA ALA A 85 13.03 -52.00 -2.23
C ALA A 85 13.61 -52.21 -3.64
N GLY A 86 13.99 -51.07 -4.23
CA GLY A 86 15.21 -50.92 -5.00
C GLY A 86 15.05 -50.98 -6.52
N GLU A 87 15.00 -49.82 -7.16
CA GLU A 87 15.76 -49.57 -8.39
C GLU A 87 15.89 -48.06 -8.63
N VAL A 88 17.09 -47.55 -8.39
CA VAL A 88 17.55 -46.20 -8.75
C VAL A 88 18.06 -46.28 -10.19
N GLY A 89 17.60 -45.37 -11.05
CA GLY A 89 18.27 -45.06 -12.32
C GLY A 89 17.68 -45.75 -13.56
N LYS A 90 16.57 -45.22 -14.10
CA LYS A 90 16.28 -45.29 -15.54
C LYS A 90 15.75 -43.93 -16.02
N PRO A 91 16.15 -43.44 -17.20
CA PRO A 91 15.60 -42.20 -17.75
C PRO A 91 14.11 -42.40 -18.03
N VAL A 92 13.30 -41.46 -17.53
CA VAL A 92 11.84 -41.47 -17.61
C VAL A 92 11.44 -41.23 -19.08
N GLY A 93 10.71 -42.19 -19.66
CA GLY A 93 10.23 -42.12 -21.05
C GLY A 93 9.04 -41.16 -21.24
N PRO A 94 8.65 -40.86 -22.49
CA PRO A 94 7.53 -39.97 -22.80
C PRO A 94 6.19 -40.53 -22.33
N ILE A 95 5.22 -39.64 -22.09
CA ILE A 95 3.84 -40.00 -21.74
C ILE A 95 3.25 -40.84 -22.90
N PRO A 96 2.64 -42.02 -22.63
CA PRO A 96 2.03 -42.83 -23.68
C PRO A 96 0.82 -42.11 -24.33
N PRO A 97 0.54 -42.33 -25.61
CA PRO A 97 -0.60 -41.72 -26.29
C PRO A 97 -1.94 -42.17 -25.70
N PRO A 98 -3.02 -41.37 -25.84
CA PRO A 98 -4.32 -41.68 -25.25
C PRO A 98 -4.89 -42.95 -25.88
N GLY A 99 -5.19 -43.97 -25.06
CA GLY A 99 -5.84 -45.21 -25.52
C GLY A 99 -5.32 -46.51 -24.92
N HIS A 100 -4.22 -46.49 -24.16
CA HIS A 100 -3.78 -47.67 -23.41
C HIS A 100 -4.37 -47.65 -21.99
N ALA A 101 -5.35 -48.50 -21.74
CA ALA A 101 -5.83 -48.79 -20.39
C ALA A 101 -4.74 -49.59 -19.65
N ILE A 102 -3.87 -48.88 -18.93
CA ILE A 102 -2.87 -49.50 -18.08
C ILE A 102 -3.52 -49.81 -16.74
N GLY A 103 -3.43 -51.07 -16.32
CA GLY A 103 -4.04 -51.60 -15.11
C GLY A 103 -3.65 -50.82 -13.84
N ASP A 104 -4.70 -50.28 -13.23
CA ASP A 104 -5.04 -50.22 -11.80
C ASP A 104 -3.91 -49.90 -10.77
N GLN A 105 -4.07 -48.71 -10.16
CA GLN A 105 -3.55 -48.21 -8.88
C GLN A 105 -2.22 -47.46 -8.84
N SER A 106 -1.15 -47.89 -9.52
CA SER A 106 0.13 -47.16 -9.42
C SER A 106 0.20 -45.94 -10.33
N ILE A 107 -0.44 -46.01 -11.50
CA ILE A 107 -0.45 -44.92 -12.47
C ILE A 107 -1.44 -43.84 -12.07
N THR A 108 -2.56 -44.17 -11.44
CA THR A 108 -3.53 -43.14 -11.04
C THR A 108 -2.98 -42.27 -9.91
N GLU A 109 -2.48 -42.84 -8.81
CA GLU A 109 -1.98 -42.02 -7.70
C GLU A 109 -0.74 -41.21 -8.10
N ASP A 110 0.23 -41.82 -8.79
CA ASP A 110 1.44 -41.12 -9.25
C ASP A 110 1.11 -40.07 -10.33
N LEU A 111 0.24 -40.36 -11.29
CA LEU A 111 -0.21 -39.37 -12.28
C LEU A 111 -0.97 -38.22 -11.63
N TRP A 112 -1.94 -38.51 -10.75
CA TRP A 112 -2.69 -37.46 -10.05
C TRP A 112 -1.81 -36.66 -9.09
N SER A 113 -0.81 -37.30 -8.47
CA SER A 113 0.22 -36.63 -7.69
C SER A 113 1.00 -35.66 -8.58
N ARG A 114 1.53 -36.11 -9.72
CA ARG A 114 2.28 -35.26 -10.66
C ARG A 114 1.43 -34.12 -11.22
N ILE A 115 0.18 -34.37 -11.59
CA ILE A 115 -0.76 -33.33 -12.04
C ILE A 115 -0.99 -32.29 -10.94
N ARG A 116 -1.23 -32.72 -9.69
CA ARG A 116 -1.39 -31.81 -8.53
C ARG A 116 -0.12 -31.02 -8.22
N HIS A 117 1.04 -31.59 -8.51
CA HIS A 117 2.35 -30.94 -8.37
C HIS A 117 2.73 -30.09 -9.58
N GLY A 118 1.80 -29.83 -10.51
CA GLY A 118 1.98 -28.87 -11.59
C GLY A 118 2.65 -29.43 -12.85
N GLN A 119 2.62 -30.76 -13.06
CA GLN A 119 3.05 -31.34 -14.33
C GLN A 119 2.18 -30.77 -15.47
N ARG A 120 2.84 -30.15 -16.45
CA ARG A 120 2.18 -29.58 -17.63
C ARG A 120 1.90 -30.67 -18.66
N GLY A 121 0.66 -30.69 -19.15
CA GLY A 121 0.26 -31.43 -20.35
C GLY A 121 0.59 -30.65 -21.63
N GLU A 122 0.54 -31.36 -22.75
CA GLU A 122 0.70 -30.77 -24.07
C GLU A 122 -0.61 -30.15 -24.53
N VAL A 123 -0.53 -28.92 -25.05
CA VAL A 123 -1.68 -28.17 -25.56
C VAL A 123 -1.33 -27.52 -26.88
N ALA A 124 -2.30 -27.49 -27.80
CA ALA A 124 -2.13 -26.87 -29.12
C ALA A 124 -1.92 -25.34 -29.04
N ASN A 125 -2.36 -24.72 -27.93
CA ASN A 125 -2.09 -23.33 -27.63
C ASN A 125 -0.91 -23.22 -26.65
N PRO A 126 0.31 -22.86 -27.12
CA PRO A 126 1.48 -22.77 -26.27
C PRO A 126 1.47 -21.55 -25.34
N TYR A 127 0.47 -20.66 -25.44
CA TYR A 127 0.38 -19.46 -24.62
C TYR A 127 -0.27 -19.77 -23.25
N GLY A 128 0.40 -19.34 -22.18
CA GLY A 128 -0.13 -19.30 -20.82
C GLY A 128 -0.06 -20.63 -20.05
N GLU A 129 -1.02 -20.80 -19.14
CA GLU A 129 -1.11 -21.93 -18.20
C GLU A 129 -1.98 -23.09 -18.71
N SER A 130 -2.32 -23.07 -20.00
CA SER A 130 -3.30 -23.95 -20.63
C SER A 130 -2.98 -25.45 -20.49
N GLY A 131 -1.70 -25.79 -20.27
CA GLY A 131 -1.25 -27.17 -19.99
C GLY A 131 -1.35 -27.58 -18.51
N ILE A 132 -1.76 -26.72 -17.59
CA ILE A 132 -1.89 -27.05 -16.16
C ILE A 132 -3.33 -27.43 -15.86
N LEU A 133 -3.57 -28.70 -15.52
CA LEU A 133 -4.91 -29.22 -15.23
C LEU A 133 -5.39 -28.90 -13.81
N ILE A 134 -4.48 -28.88 -12.82
CA ILE A 134 -4.79 -28.59 -11.41
C ILE A 134 -3.80 -27.57 -10.86
N GLN A 135 -4.32 -26.46 -10.33
CA GLN A 135 -3.56 -25.39 -9.69
C GLN A 135 -3.69 -25.48 -8.16
N SER A 136 -3.00 -26.46 -7.55
CA SER A 136 -3.07 -26.68 -6.10
C SER A 136 -2.62 -25.44 -5.32
N GLN A 137 -1.60 -24.72 -5.81
CA GLN A 137 -1.09 -23.49 -5.21
C GLN A 137 -2.14 -22.37 -5.16
N GLY A 138 -3.10 -22.36 -6.10
CA GLY A 138 -4.22 -21.41 -6.07
C GLY A 138 -5.16 -21.64 -4.89
N THR A 139 -5.31 -22.88 -4.42
CA THR A 139 -6.10 -23.19 -3.22
C THR A 139 -5.37 -22.69 -1.97
N ASP A 140 -4.06 -22.89 -1.89
CA ASP A 140 -3.23 -22.39 -0.80
C ASP A 140 -3.23 -20.85 -0.75
N TRP A 141 -3.11 -20.20 -1.91
CA TRP A 141 -3.24 -18.75 -2.03
C TRP A 141 -4.62 -18.27 -1.56
N MET A 142 -5.70 -18.93 -1.97
CA MET A 142 -7.05 -18.55 -1.58
C MET A 142 -7.24 -18.66 -0.07
N ALA A 143 -6.73 -19.73 0.55
CA ALA A 143 -6.76 -19.90 2.00
C ALA A 143 -5.92 -18.81 2.70
N ALA A 144 -4.70 -18.54 2.23
CA ALA A 144 -3.86 -17.48 2.79
C ALA A 144 -4.53 -16.09 2.64
N HIS A 145 -5.08 -15.78 1.48
CA HIS A 145 -5.71 -14.50 1.20
C HIS A 145 -7.02 -14.32 2.02
N ASN A 146 -7.97 -15.23 1.85
CA ASN A 146 -9.32 -15.07 2.41
C ASN A 146 -9.39 -15.39 3.90
N ASP A 147 -8.65 -16.40 4.36
CA ASP A 147 -8.76 -16.90 5.73
C ASP A 147 -7.74 -16.24 6.66
N GLN A 148 -6.70 -15.60 6.12
CA GLN A 148 -5.68 -14.92 6.93
C GLN A 148 -5.57 -13.42 6.61
N VAL A 149 -5.16 -13.05 5.39
CA VAL A 149 -4.85 -11.65 5.06
C VAL A 149 -6.05 -10.73 5.24
N VAL A 150 -7.21 -11.10 4.69
CA VAL A 150 -8.45 -10.32 4.81
C VAL A 150 -8.86 -10.14 6.29
N PRO A 151 -9.12 -11.20 7.07
CA PRO A 151 -9.59 -11.03 8.45
C PRO A 151 -8.56 -10.35 9.36
N TYR A 152 -7.29 -10.78 9.33
CA TYR A 152 -6.26 -10.15 10.16
C TYR A 152 -5.97 -8.71 9.73
N GLY A 153 -6.05 -8.41 8.43
CA GLY A 153 -5.99 -7.06 7.91
C GLY A 153 -7.10 -6.16 8.46
N GLY A 154 -8.34 -6.68 8.49
CA GLY A 154 -9.48 -5.99 9.09
C GLY A 154 -9.24 -5.68 10.57
N TRP A 155 -8.80 -6.68 11.34
CA TRP A 155 -8.47 -6.51 12.76
C TRP A 155 -7.30 -5.56 13.00
N LEU A 156 -6.26 -5.59 12.14
CA LEU A 156 -5.14 -4.67 12.23
C LEU A 156 -5.61 -3.22 12.09
N LEU A 157 -6.45 -2.93 11.08
CA LEU A 157 -6.93 -1.56 10.85
C LEU A 157 -7.88 -1.10 11.95
N LEU A 158 -8.83 -1.94 12.37
CA LEU A 158 -9.73 -1.63 13.48
C LEU A 158 -8.96 -1.44 14.79
N GLY A 159 -8.01 -2.33 15.08
CA GLY A 159 -7.14 -2.23 16.25
C GLY A 159 -6.28 -0.98 16.23
N THR A 160 -5.76 -0.59 15.06
CA THR A 160 -5.00 0.67 14.91
C THR A 160 -5.87 1.89 15.19
N LEU A 161 -7.07 1.96 14.63
CA LEU A 161 -8.02 3.06 14.88
C LEU A 161 -8.42 3.11 16.36
N ALA A 162 -8.71 1.96 16.96
CA ALA A 162 -9.02 1.85 18.38
C ALA A 162 -7.84 2.29 19.24
N ALA A 163 -6.61 1.89 18.92
CA ALA A 163 -5.41 2.30 19.64
C ALA A 163 -5.19 3.82 19.56
N ILE A 164 -5.37 4.43 18.38
CA ILE A 164 -5.30 5.89 18.21
C ILE A 164 -6.40 6.57 19.04
N ALA A 165 -7.63 6.06 18.99
CA ALA A 165 -8.75 6.62 19.74
C ALA A 165 -8.51 6.55 21.26
N VAL A 166 -8.12 5.38 21.77
CA VAL A 166 -7.79 5.18 23.19
C VAL A 166 -6.63 6.09 23.60
N PHE A 167 -5.56 6.15 22.78
CA PHE A 167 -4.43 7.03 23.05
C PHE A 167 -4.85 8.50 23.12
N PHE A 168 -5.70 8.96 22.18
CA PHE A 168 -6.21 10.31 22.18
C PHE A 168 -7.12 10.61 23.39
N LEU A 169 -7.97 9.66 23.81
CA LEU A 169 -8.85 9.83 24.97
C LEU A 169 -8.06 9.86 26.29
N VAL A 170 -7.01 9.05 26.42
CA VAL A 170 -6.19 8.96 27.63
C VAL A 170 -5.21 10.12 27.72
N ARG A 171 -4.50 10.43 26.63
CA ARG A 171 -3.40 11.40 26.64
C ARG A 171 -3.81 12.78 26.18
N GLY A 172 -4.81 12.88 25.32
CA GLY A 172 -5.19 14.10 24.63
C GLY A 172 -4.19 14.51 23.54
N ARG A 173 -4.36 15.74 23.05
CA ARG A 173 -3.41 16.39 22.14
C ARG A 173 -2.11 16.72 22.89
N ILE A 174 -0.96 16.36 22.33
CA ILE A 174 0.35 16.79 22.80
C ILE A 174 0.47 18.30 22.52
N ARG A 175 0.36 19.11 23.57
CA ARG A 175 0.46 20.57 23.50
C ARG A 175 1.91 21.02 23.64
N ILE A 176 2.20 22.20 23.13
CA ILE A 176 3.47 22.88 23.39
C ILE A 176 3.45 23.36 24.85
N GLU A 177 4.36 22.89 25.70
CA GLU A 177 4.33 23.15 27.15
C GLU A 177 4.41 24.65 27.45
N GLY A 178 5.30 25.36 26.75
CA GLY A 178 5.45 26.81 26.87
C GLY A 178 4.43 27.63 26.08
N GLY A 179 3.48 26.99 25.40
CA GLY A 179 2.62 27.64 24.42
C GLY A 179 3.38 28.15 23.19
N ARG A 180 2.65 28.76 22.25
CA ARG A 180 3.22 29.31 21.02
C ARG A 180 3.90 30.65 21.30
N THR A 181 5.11 30.83 20.80
CA THR A 181 5.86 32.09 20.95
C THR A 181 5.43 33.14 19.93
N GLY A 182 4.85 32.71 18.80
CA GLY A 182 4.61 33.56 17.63
C GLY A 182 5.87 33.80 16.77
N LEU A 183 7.04 33.30 17.21
CA LEU A 183 8.25 33.22 16.40
C LEU A 183 8.26 31.88 15.68
N VAL A 184 8.45 31.93 14.37
CA VAL A 184 8.50 30.73 13.52
C VAL A 184 9.88 30.53 12.94
N MET A 185 10.22 29.27 12.66
CA MET A 185 11.45 28.87 11.99
C MET A 185 11.15 28.12 10.69
N PRO A 186 11.91 28.39 9.61
CA PRO A 186 11.86 27.59 8.38
C PRO A 186 12.21 26.13 8.65
N ARG A 187 11.44 25.19 8.08
CA ARG A 187 11.67 23.74 8.27
C ARG A 187 11.68 22.94 6.98
N PHE A 188 10.67 23.11 6.12
CA PHE A 188 10.52 22.35 4.87
C PHE A 188 10.27 23.28 3.68
N SER A 189 11.04 23.07 2.61
CA SER A 189 10.91 23.84 1.37
C SER A 189 9.57 23.60 0.69
N LEU A 190 9.19 24.50 -0.22
CA LEU A 190 8.00 24.31 -1.04
C LEU A 190 8.05 23.02 -1.86
N ALA A 191 9.22 22.69 -2.44
CA ALA A 191 9.40 21.46 -3.22
C ALA A 191 9.19 20.20 -2.35
N GLN A 192 9.74 20.17 -1.14
CA GLN A 192 9.54 19.09 -0.17
C GLN A 192 8.06 18.94 0.21
N ARG A 193 7.36 20.07 0.45
CA ARG A 193 5.93 20.06 0.77
C ARG A 193 5.07 19.57 -0.39
N ILE A 194 5.34 20.03 -1.62
CA ILE A 194 4.60 19.57 -2.81
C ILE A 194 4.80 18.07 -3.02
N ALA A 195 6.04 17.58 -2.94
CA ALA A 195 6.33 16.15 -3.06
C ALA A 195 5.61 15.33 -1.98
N HIS A 196 5.62 15.81 -0.73
CA HIS A 196 4.90 15.17 0.36
C HIS A 196 3.39 15.10 0.11
N TRP A 197 2.75 16.22 -0.23
CA TRP A 197 1.30 16.25 -0.46
C TRP A 197 0.88 15.47 -1.70
N PHE A 198 1.71 15.47 -2.74
CA PHE A 198 1.50 14.62 -3.91
C PHE A 198 1.54 13.14 -3.53
N ALA A 199 2.58 12.70 -2.80
CA ALA A 199 2.70 11.32 -2.33
C ALA A 199 1.56 10.93 -1.37
N ALA A 200 1.19 11.82 -0.44
CA ALA A 200 0.12 11.59 0.51
C ALA A 200 -1.26 11.49 -0.17
N ALA A 201 -1.55 12.34 -1.16
CA ALA A 201 -2.79 12.29 -1.91
C ALA A 201 -2.91 11.00 -2.72
N LEU A 202 -1.83 10.58 -3.40
CA LEU A 202 -1.78 9.29 -4.09
C LEU A 202 -1.95 8.14 -3.10
N PHE A 203 -1.24 8.15 -1.97
CA PHE A 203 -1.34 7.13 -0.95
C PHE A 203 -2.78 6.99 -0.42
N ILE A 204 -3.46 8.10 -0.11
CA ILE A 204 -4.85 8.07 0.37
C ILE A 204 -5.79 7.51 -0.70
N LEU A 205 -5.66 7.95 -1.95
CA LEU A 205 -6.48 7.45 -3.06
C LEU A 205 -6.28 5.94 -3.27
N LEU A 206 -5.02 5.49 -3.28
CA LEU A 206 -4.65 4.09 -3.46
C LEU A 206 -5.03 3.24 -2.26
N ALA A 207 -4.90 3.76 -1.04
CA ALA A 207 -5.34 3.07 0.17
C ALA A 207 -6.86 2.85 0.14
N ILE A 208 -7.65 3.88 -0.16
CA ILE A 208 -9.11 3.75 -0.22
C ILE A 208 -9.52 2.76 -1.32
N SER A 209 -9.00 2.93 -2.54
CA SER A 209 -9.33 2.03 -3.64
C SER A 209 -8.86 0.58 -3.38
N GLY A 210 -7.67 0.39 -2.80
CA GLY A 210 -7.14 -0.92 -2.41
C GLY A 210 -7.98 -1.59 -1.31
N LEU A 211 -8.44 -0.84 -0.31
CA LEU A 211 -9.35 -1.36 0.72
C LEU A 211 -10.72 -1.73 0.14
N ILE A 212 -11.22 -0.98 -0.86
CA ILE A 212 -12.44 -1.35 -1.59
C ILE A 212 -12.22 -2.65 -2.38
N ILE A 213 -11.08 -2.82 -3.03
CA ILE A 213 -10.75 -4.07 -3.76
C ILE A 213 -10.67 -5.26 -2.78
N LEU A 214 -10.03 -5.08 -1.62
CA LEU A 214 -9.80 -6.13 -0.65
C LEU A 214 -11.07 -6.52 0.14
N PHE A 215 -11.83 -5.54 0.62
CA PHE A 215 -12.97 -5.75 1.53
C PHE A 215 -14.34 -5.52 0.90
N GLY A 216 -14.40 -4.97 -0.31
CA GLY A 216 -15.65 -4.48 -0.91
C GLY A 216 -16.71 -5.56 -1.05
N LYS A 217 -16.34 -6.79 -1.42
CA LYS A 217 -17.29 -7.90 -1.52
C LYS A 217 -17.90 -8.28 -0.16
N SER A 218 -17.13 -8.22 0.91
CA SER A 218 -17.59 -8.65 2.25
C SER A 218 -18.35 -7.55 2.99
N ILE A 219 -17.99 -6.28 2.75
CA ILE A 219 -18.52 -5.13 3.51
C ILE A 219 -19.46 -4.29 2.66
N LEU A 220 -19.06 -3.90 1.45
CA LEU A 220 -19.80 -2.92 0.65
C LEU A 220 -20.92 -3.55 -0.17
N LEU A 221 -20.72 -4.76 -0.73
CA LEU A 221 -21.73 -5.44 -1.53
C LEU A 221 -23.04 -5.68 -0.75
N PRO A 222 -23.03 -6.17 0.52
CA PRO A 222 -24.27 -6.32 1.29
C PRO A 222 -24.99 -5.00 1.59
N VAL A 223 -24.25 -3.88 1.66
CA VAL A 223 -24.79 -2.56 2.03
C VAL A 223 -25.32 -1.80 0.82
N LEU A 224 -24.60 -1.83 -0.31
CA LEU A 224 -24.90 -1.07 -1.52
C LEU A 224 -25.75 -1.85 -2.52
N GLY A 225 -25.75 -3.18 -2.45
CA GLY A 225 -26.33 -4.06 -3.45
C GLY A 225 -25.46 -4.21 -4.71
N PRO A 226 -25.76 -5.19 -5.59
CA PRO A 226 -24.87 -5.56 -6.70
C PRO A 226 -24.60 -4.43 -7.70
N HIS A 227 -25.61 -3.66 -8.08
CA HIS A 227 -25.48 -2.61 -9.10
C HIS A 227 -24.59 -1.46 -8.65
N ALA A 228 -24.84 -0.90 -7.45
CA ALA A 228 -24.02 0.19 -6.92
C ALA A 228 -22.61 -0.30 -6.56
N PHE A 229 -22.47 -1.52 -6.02
CA PHE A 229 -21.16 -2.10 -5.77
C PHE A 229 -20.34 -2.28 -7.05
N ALA A 230 -20.94 -2.74 -8.15
CA ALA A 230 -20.23 -2.91 -9.42
C ALA A 230 -19.62 -1.57 -9.91
N VAL A 231 -20.35 -0.46 -9.79
CA VAL A 231 -19.85 0.87 -10.15
C VAL A 231 -18.68 1.28 -9.25
N VAL A 232 -18.84 1.14 -7.92
CA VAL A 232 -17.81 1.52 -6.94
C VAL A 232 -16.55 0.66 -7.09
N ALA A 233 -16.70 -0.66 -7.22
CA ALA A 233 -15.60 -1.59 -7.38
C ALA A 233 -14.85 -1.37 -8.71
N SER A 234 -15.60 -1.11 -9.80
CA SER A 234 -15.00 -0.79 -11.10
C SER A 234 -14.22 0.52 -11.04
N ALA A 235 -14.80 1.59 -10.45
CA ALA A 235 -14.11 2.86 -10.29
C ALA A 235 -12.87 2.75 -9.40
N ALA A 236 -12.96 1.99 -8.30
CA ALA A 236 -11.83 1.72 -7.41
C ALA A 236 -10.70 0.98 -8.14
N MET A 237 -11.01 -0.10 -8.86
CA MET A 237 -10.03 -0.87 -9.62
C MET A 237 -9.37 -0.04 -10.71
N GLN A 238 -10.16 0.67 -11.53
CA GLN A 238 -9.63 1.51 -12.60
C GLN A 238 -8.77 2.65 -12.05
N GLY A 239 -9.23 3.32 -11.00
CA GLY A 239 -8.48 4.35 -10.31
C GLY A 239 -7.17 3.81 -9.72
N HIS A 240 -7.21 2.65 -9.07
CA HIS A 240 -6.02 2.04 -8.49
C HIS A 240 -4.97 1.72 -9.56
N ASN A 241 -5.39 1.13 -10.68
CA ASN A 241 -4.51 0.78 -11.78
C ASN A 241 -3.96 2.01 -12.52
N LEU A 242 -4.76 3.09 -12.61
CA LEU A 242 -4.33 4.33 -13.27
C LEU A 242 -3.35 5.14 -12.41
N PHE A 243 -3.63 5.27 -11.11
CA PHE A 243 -2.83 6.11 -10.20
C PHE A 243 -1.67 5.34 -9.54
N GLY A 244 -1.74 4.01 -9.49
CA GLY A 244 -0.69 3.15 -8.93
C GLY A 244 0.69 3.42 -9.53
N PRO A 245 0.85 3.46 -10.86
CA PRO A 245 2.13 3.78 -11.50
C PRO A 245 2.69 5.16 -11.13
N LEU A 246 1.85 6.15 -10.80
CA LEU A 246 2.28 7.47 -10.35
C LEU A 246 2.84 7.46 -8.93
N PHE A 247 2.53 6.44 -8.13
CA PHE A 247 3.08 6.28 -6.78
C PHE A 247 4.58 5.95 -6.81
N ILE A 248 5.06 5.27 -7.86
CA ILE A 248 6.47 4.90 -8.03
C ILE A 248 7.40 6.13 -8.05
N PRO A 249 7.21 7.12 -8.96
CA PRO A 249 8.02 8.33 -8.93
C PRO A 249 7.77 9.18 -7.68
N ALA A 250 6.60 9.09 -7.04
CA ALA A 250 6.34 9.77 -5.76
C ALA A 250 7.23 9.21 -4.64
N VAL A 251 7.29 7.89 -4.47
CA VAL A 251 8.16 7.23 -3.48
C VAL A 251 9.63 7.55 -3.75
N LEU A 252 10.05 7.53 -5.02
CA LEU A 252 11.42 7.91 -5.39
C LEU A 252 11.70 9.39 -5.06
N GLY A 253 10.76 10.29 -5.34
CA GLY A 253 10.88 11.71 -4.98
C GLY A 253 11.06 11.91 -3.47
N ILE A 254 10.26 11.22 -2.65
CA ILE A 254 10.41 11.24 -1.19
C ILE A 254 11.77 10.69 -0.76
N LEU A 255 12.23 9.56 -1.32
CA LEU A 255 13.55 9.01 -1.04
C LEU A 255 14.64 10.04 -1.31
N LEU A 256 14.70 10.59 -2.52
CA LEU A 256 15.78 11.49 -2.94
C LEU A 256 15.80 12.79 -2.14
N MET A 257 14.62 13.34 -1.80
CA MET A 257 14.53 14.59 -1.04
C MET A 257 14.87 14.42 0.45
N PHE A 258 14.57 13.27 1.05
CA PHE A 258 14.63 13.11 2.51
C PHE A 258 15.72 12.16 3.01
N ILE A 259 16.40 11.40 2.15
CA ILE A 259 17.41 10.41 2.55
C ILE A 259 18.54 10.99 3.40
N ARG A 260 19.03 12.19 3.06
CA ARG A 260 20.16 12.82 3.76
C ARG A 260 19.86 13.12 5.23
N GLY A 261 18.63 13.53 5.54
CA GLY A 261 18.23 13.86 6.91
C GLY A 261 17.86 12.65 7.77
N ASN A 262 17.66 11.47 7.17
CA ASN A 262 17.07 10.32 7.83
C ASN A 262 18.06 9.20 8.18
N ALA A 263 19.36 9.41 8.02
CA ALA A 263 20.39 8.44 8.43
C ALA A 263 20.32 8.17 9.96
N PRO A 264 20.44 6.90 10.40
CA PRO A 264 20.50 6.55 11.82
C PRO A 264 21.71 7.18 12.52
N ARG A 265 21.51 7.65 13.76
CA ARG A 265 22.52 8.25 14.63
C ARG A 265 22.37 7.70 16.04
N ILE A 266 23.44 7.77 16.84
CA ILE A 266 23.41 7.32 18.25
C ILE A 266 22.36 8.05 19.10
N VAL A 267 22.07 9.31 18.78
CA VAL A 267 20.98 10.06 19.44
C VAL A 267 19.62 9.38 19.26
N ASP A 268 19.39 8.70 18.13
CA ASP A 268 18.12 8.03 17.84
C ASP A 268 17.94 6.80 18.76
N LEU A 269 19.03 6.10 19.10
CA LEU A 269 18.99 5.02 20.08
C LEU A 269 18.61 5.55 21.47
N LYS A 270 19.21 6.67 21.89
CA LYS A 270 18.85 7.34 23.16
C LYS A 270 17.40 7.80 23.16
N TRP A 271 16.87 8.23 22.01
CA TRP A 271 15.47 8.61 21.84
C TRP A 271 14.54 7.41 22.08
N PHE A 272 14.86 6.23 21.51
CA PHE A 272 14.09 5.00 21.75
C PHE A 272 14.15 4.54 23.21
N LEU A 273 15.31 4.61 23.85
CA LEU A 273 15.47 4.27 25.27
C LEU A 273 14.62 5.16 26.19
N LYS A 274 14.30 6.38 25.75
CA LYS A 274 13.39 7.31 26.43
C LYS A 274 11.93 7.19 25.99
N GLY A 275 11.59 6.20 25.16
CA GLY A 275 10.25 6.04 24.58
C GLY A 275 9.76 7.27 23.82
N GLY A 276 10.68 8.04 23.23
CA GLY A 276 10.36 9.28 22.55
C GLY A 276 9.85 10.42 23.45
N GLY A 277 10.08 10.34 24.76
CA GLY A 277 9.57 11.29 25.74
C GLY A 277 8.12 11.02 26.15
N LEU A 278 7.52 9.92 25.68
CA LEU A 278 6.12 9.58 25.93
C LEU A 278 5.82 9.32 27.41
N PHE A 279 6.80 8.77 28.14
CA PHE A 279 6.69 8.39 29.55
C PHE A 279 7.33 9.42 30.49
N GLY A 280 7.54 10.65 30.01
CA GLY A 280 8.22 11.71 30.73
C GLY A 280 9.71 11.82 30.39
N GLY A 281 10.25 13.02 30.62
CA GLY A 281 11.62 13.37 30.29
C GLY A 281 11.80 13.83 28.83
N HIS A 282 12.89 14.57 28.61
CA HIS A 282 13.18 15.17 27.30
C HIS A 282 13.96 14.21 26.40
N ALA A 283 13.43 13.93 25.20
CA ALA A 283 14.05 13.07 24.20
C ALA A 283 14.63 13.89 23.06
N SER A 284 15.92 14.23 23.16
CA SER A 284 16.62 15.07 22.20
C SER A 284 16.58 14.51 20.77
N ALA A 285 16.43 15.41 19.79
CA ALA A 285 16.34 15.07 18.38
C ALA A 285 16.89 16.19 17.48
N GLY A 286 17.46 15.79 16.34
CA GLY A 286 17.80 16.74 15.26
C GLY A 286 16.58 17.03 14.37
N LYS A 287 16.79 17.44 13.11
CA LYS A 287 15.68 17.82 12.19
C LYS A 287 14.59 16.76 12.10
N PHE A 288 14.98 15.48 12.08
CA PHE A 288 14.09 14.34 12.22
C PHE A 288 14.39 13.58 13.51
N ASN A 289 13.34 13.22 14.26
CA ASN A 289 13.44 12.34 15.42
C ASN A 289 13.47 10.86 14.99
N ALA A 290 13.78 9.94 15.91
CA ALA A 290 13.93 8.53 15.58
C ALA A 290 12.64 7.90 15.03
N GLY A 291 11.47 8.27 15.55
CA GLY A 291 10.18 7.82 15.04
C GLY A 291 9.91 8.27 13.60
N GLN A 292 10.22 9.52 13.26
CA GLN A 292 10.13 10.04 11.90
C GLN A 292 11.08 9.30 10.94
N LYS A 293 12.28 8.93 11.39
CA LYS A 293 13.23 8.15 10.59
C LYS A 293 12.76 6.73 10.33
N VAL A 294 12.16 6.09 11.33
CA VAL A 294 11.54 4.77 11.16
C VAL A 294 10.37 4.86 10.18
N TRP A 295 9.51 5.88 10.32
CA TRP A 295 8.43 6.13 9.37
C TRP A 295 8.94 6.33 7.95
N PHE A 296 9.99 7.14 7.77
CA PHE A 296 10.63 7.32 6.46
C PHE A 296 11.12 5.98 5.89
N LEU A 297 11.93 5.23 6.65
CA LEU A 297 12.49 3.96 6.19
C LEU A 297 11.40 2.96 5.82
N MET A 298 10.40 2.79 6.69
CA MET A 298 9.29 1.89 6.45
C MET A 298 8.45 2.32 5.25
N SER A 299 8.20 3.63 5.08
CA SER A 299 7.47 4.15 3.91
C SER A 299 8.19 3.85 2.60
N ILE A 300 9.53 3.94 2.60
CA ILE A 300 10.33 3.58 1.42
C ILE A 300 10.29 2.08 1.16
N VAL A 301 10.52 1.25 2.18
CA VAL A 301 10.54 -0.22 2.02
C VAL A 301 9.18 -0.76 1.60
N LEU A 302 8.11 -0.38 2.30
CA LEU A 302 6.74 -0.79 1.96
C LEU A 302 6.30 -0.17 0.64
N GLY A 303 6.63 1.09 0.38
CA GLY A 303 6.32 1.76 -0.89
C GLY A 303 6.95 1.04 -2.09
N VAL A 304 8.21 0.62 -1.97
CA VAL A 304 8.90 -0.19 -3.00
C VAL A 304 8.26 -1.57 -3.13
N ALA A 305 7.98 -2.26 -2.02
CA ALA A 305 7.35 -3.58 -2.06
C ALA A 305 5.99 -3.56 -2.77
N ILE A 306 5.13 -2.59 -2.45
CA ILE A 306 3.82 -2.38 -3.08
C ILE A 306 3.98 -1.97 -4.54
N SER A 307 4.96 -1.12 -4.86
CA SER A 307 5.23 -0.70 -6.24
C SER A 307 5.65 -1.87 -7.14
N VAL A 308 6.62 -2.67 -6.70
CA VAL A 308 7.12 -3.83 -7.46
C VAL A 308 6.03 -4.88 -7.63
N SER A 309 5.36 -5.26 -6.54
CA SER A 309 4.25 -6.21 -6.60
C SER A 309 3.08 -5.67 -7.42
N GLY A 310 2.76 -4.38 -7.33
CA GLY A 310 1.69 -3.75 -8.09
C GLY A 310 1.94 -3.73 -9.59
N VAL A 311 3.18 -3.49 -10.03
CA VAL A 311 3.56 -3.57 -11.45
C VAL A 311 3.41 -5.01 -11.97
N ILE A 312 3.81 -6.01 -11.17
CA ILE A 312 3.59 -7.42 -11.50
C ILE A 312 2.08 -7.71 -11.66
N LEU A 313 1.25 -7.22 -10.74
CA LEU A 313 -0.19 -7.42 -10.78
C LEU A 313 -0.91 -6.65 -11.89
N LEU A 314 -0.32 -5.57 -12.39
CA LEU A 314 -0.85 -4.81 -13.53
C LEU A 314 -0.58 -5.52 -14.86
N PHE A 315 0.52 -6.28 -14.94
CA PHE A 315 0.92 -7.04 -16.13
C PHE A 315 1.23 -8.51 -15.80
N PRO A 316 0.27 -9.26 -15.23
CA PRO A 316 0.54 -10.58 -14.65
C PRO A 316 1.02 -11.59 -15.69
N ASP A 317 0.50 -11.55 -16.91
CA ASP A 317 0.88 -12.49 -17.97
C ASP A 317 2.22 -12.15 -18.64
N ALA A 318 2.72 -10.92 -18.46
CA ALA A 318 3.95 -10.45 -19.08
C ALA A 318 5.15 -10.47 -18.12
N LEU A 319 4.91 -10.32 -16.81
CA LEU A 319 5.96 -10.14 -15.82
C LEU A 319 6.08 -11.29 -14.81
N ALA A 320 5.14 -12.23 -14.80
CA ALA A 320 5.08 -13.29 -13.82
C ALA A 320 4.43 -14.57 -14.36
N ASP A 321 4.75 -15.71 -13.74
CA ASP A 321 3.84 -16.86 -13.77
C ASP A 321 2.74 -16.71 -12.70
N ARG A 322 1.77 -17.63 -12.68
CA ARG A 322 0.66 -17.58 -11.71
C ARG A 322 1.09 -17.63 -10.26
N ASN A 323 2.08 -18.45 -9.92
CA ASN A 323 2.55 -18.57 -8.56
C ASN A 323 3.20 -17.26 -8.12
N GLN A 324 3.98 -16.64 -9.00
CA GLN A 324 4.58 -15.33 -8.78
C GLN A 324 3.51 -14.23 -8.65
N ALA A 325 2.46 -14.25 -9.48
CA ALA A 325 1.37 -13.29 -9.39
C ALA A 325 0.55 -13.46 -8.09
N GLN A 326 0.29 -14.69 -7.67
CA GLN A 326 -0.37 -15.00 -6.39
C GLN A 326 0.48 -14.54 -5.19
N PHE A 327 1.79 -14.79 -5.24
CA PHE A 327 2.71 -14.31 -4.22
C PHE A 327 2.79 -12.78 -4.19
N ALA A 328 2.89 -12.14 -5.35
CA ALA A 328 2.87 -10.68 -5.48
C ALA A 328 1.57 -10.11 -4.90
N ASN A 329 0.42 -10.76 -5.12
CA ASN A 329 -0.85 -10.36 -4.53
C ASN A 329 -0.82 -10.39 -2.99
N LEU A 330 -0.31 -11.46 -2.38
CA LEU A 330 -0.18 -11.55 -0.92
C LEU A 330 0.78 -10.49 -0.37
N VAL A 331 1.95 -10.32 -0.99
CA VAL A 331 2.94 -9.30 -0.60
C VAL A 331 2.34 -7.90 -0.72
N HIS A 332 1.63 -7.61 -1.81
CA HIS A 332 0.99 -6.32 -2.04
C HIS A 332 -0.05 -6.03 -0.96
N GLY A 333 -0.97 -6.97 -0.71
CA GLY A 333 -2.03 -6.83 0.29
C GLY A 333 -1.48 -6.64 1.70
N ILE A 334 -0.53 -7.48 2.13
CA ILE A 334 0.07 -7.41 3.47
C ILE A 334 0.85 -6.10 3.63
N ALA A 335 1.72 -5.75 2.67
CA ALA A 335 2.50 -4.53 2.74
C ALA A 335 1.60 -3.28 2.75
N ALA A 336 0.54 -3.26 1.92
CA ALA A 336 -0.43 -2.18 1.90
C ALA A 336 -1.17 -2.02 3.23
N LEU A 337 -1.65 -3.12 3.83
CA LEU A 337 -2.32 -3.09 5.14
C LEU A 337 -1.42 -2.53 6.23
N VAL A 338 -0.15 -2.97 6.29
CA VAL A 338 0.83 -2.45 7.26
C VAL A 338 1.12 -0.97 7.01
N PHE A 339 1.28 -0.57 5.74
CA PHE A 339 1.56 0.83 5.40
C PHE A 339 0.38 1.73 5.73
N ILE A 340 -0.86 1.29 5.47
CA ILE A 340 -2.09 2.01 5.86
C ILE A 340 -2.17 2.15 7.37
N ALA A 341 -2.00 1.06 8.13
CA ALA A 341 -2.04 1.10 9.59
C ALA A 341 -1.03 2.11 10.17
N ALA A 342 0.23 2.03 9.72
CA ALA A 342 1.23 2.98 10.18
C ALA A 342 1.00 4.41 9.66
N GLY A 343 0.46 4.56 8.45
CA GLY A 343 0.07 5.83 7.86
C GLY A 343 -1.01 6.55 8.67
N LEU A 344 -1.96 5.81 9.26
CA LEU A 344 -2.92 6.38 10.20
C LEU A 344 -2.24 6.97 11.44
N GLY A 345 -1.25 6.27 11.99
CA GLY A 345 -0.44 6.77 13.12
C GLY A 345 0.37 8.02 12.75
N HIS A 346 0.99 8.03 11.57
CA HIS A 346 1.70 9.20 11.04
C HIS A 346 0.76 10.40 10.85
N ALA A 347 -0.40 10.18 10.22
CA ALA A 347 -1.41 11.22 10.02
C ALA A 347 -1.92 11.76 11.34
N TYR A 348 -2.16 10.89 12.34
CA TYR A 348 -2.57 11.29 13.68
C TYR A 348 -1.56 12.24 14.35
N ILE A 349 -0.30 11.81 14.50
CA ILE A 349 0.73 12.62 15.16
C ILE A 349 1.04 13.89 14.36
N GLY A 350 1.02 13.82 13.03
CA GLY A 350 1.27 14.97 12.16
C GLY A 350 0.13 16.00 12.10
N SER A 351 -1.03 15.74 12.70
CA SER A 351 -2.20 16.62 12.64
C SER A 351 -2.81 16.92 14.01
N ILE A 352 -3.78 16.11 14.44
CA ILE A 352 -4.57 16.34 15.65
C ILE A 352 -3.85 15.87 16.92
N GLY A 353 -2.92 14.92 16.80
CA GLY A 353 -2.21 14.33 17.93
C GLY A 353 -1.13 15.23 18.51
N MET A 354 -0.57 16.16 17.72
CA MET A 354 0.49 17.07 18.15
C MET A 354 0.22 18.50 17.70
N GLU A 355 0.24 19.44 18.64
CA GLU A 355 0.16 20.86 18.35
C GLU A 355 1.38 21.35 17.56
N GLY A 356 1.19 22.23 16.57
CA GLY A 356 2.28 22.84 15.82
C GLY A 356 2.95 21.95 14.75
N ALA A 357 2.64 20.66 14.70
CA ALA A 357 3.26 19.72 13.76
C ALA A 357 2.72 19.88 12.32
N PHE A 358 1.43 20.18 12.15
CA PHE A 358 0.79 20.28 10.83
C PHE A 358 1.34 21.43 10.00
N GLU A 359 1.67 22.55 10.65
CA GLU A 359 2.22 23.77 10.05
C GLU A 359 3.56 23.53 9.36
N ALA A 360 4.32 22.54 9.83
CA ALA A 360 5.55 22.10 9.18
C ALA A 360 5.30 21.71 7.71
N MET A 361 4.19 21.02 7.42
CA MET A 361 3.89 20.53 6.06
C MET A 361 2.91 21.42 5.29
N SER A 362 2.06 22.20 5.95
CA SER A 362 1.16 23.12 5.26
C SER A 362 1.86 24.43 4.87
N VAL A 363 2.61 25.04 5.81
CA VAL A 363 3.27 26.35 5.63
C VAL A 363 4.79 26.21 5.46
N GLY A 364 5.39 25.12 5.93
CA GLY A 364 6.85 24.92 5.83
C GLY A 364 7.61 25.45 7.04
N THR A 365 6.91 25.93 8.06
CA THR A 365 7.48 26.58 9.24
C THR A 365 6.95 25.95 10.53
N VAL A 366 7.70 26.11 11.62
CA VAL A 366 7.31 25.61 12.95
C VAL A 366 7.57 26.66 14.02
N ASP A 367 6.79 26.62 15.10
CA ASP A 367 7.00 27.49 16.26
C ASP A 367 8.34 27.19 16.96
N THR A 368 9.00 28.21 17.49
CA THR A 368 10.31 28.04 18.17
C THR A 368 10.22 27.17 19.42
N ASN A 369 9.15 27.26 20.22
CA ASN A 369 8.99 26.41 21.39
C ASN A 369 8.75 24.96 20.98
N TRP A 370 7.91 24.73 19.97
CA TRP A 370 7.73 23.39 19.40
C TRP A 370 9.06 22.79 18.93
N ALA A 371 9.89 23.58 18.24
CA ALA A 371 11.20 23.13 17.79
C ALA A 371 12.15 22.84 18.95
N LYS A 372 12.13 23.66 20.00
CA LYS A 372 12.95 23.45 21.21
C LYS A 372 12.52 22.19 21.97
N GLU A 373 11.22 21.92 22.07
CA GLU A 373 10.65 20.78 22.79
C GLU A 373 10.84 19.45 22.03
N HIS A 374 10.65 19.45 20.70
CA HIS A 374 10.65 18.20 19.92
C HIS A 374 11.91 17.96 19.09
N HIS A 375 12.71 19.01 18.84
CA HIS A 375 13.86 19.01 17.93
C HIS A 375 14.99 19.92 18.45
N ASP A 376 15.28 19.83 19.75
CA ASP A 376 16.22 20.68 20.49
C ASP A 376 17.60 20.85 19.83
N LEU A 377 18.18 19.76 19.31
CA LEU A 377 19.49 19.80 18.65
C LEU A 377 19.42 20.63 17.36
N TRP A 378 18.35 20.45 16.59
CA TRP A 378 18.12 21.24 15.38
C TRP A 378 17.81 22.70 15.69
N TYR A 379 17.03 22.96 16.75
CA TYR A 379 16.76 24.31 17.24
C TYR A 379 18.06 25.02 17.63
N ALA A 380 18.96 24.35 18.36
CA ALA A 380 20.23 24.94 18.78
C ALA A 380 21.08 25.43 17.59
N GLU A 381 21.08 24.65 16.50
CA GLU A 381 21.79 24.96 15.26
C GLU A 381 21.09 26.06 14.41
N HIS A 382 19.75 26.14 14.43
CA HIS A 382 18.98 26.95 13.47
C HIS A 382 18.20 28.11 14.09
N LYS A 383 18.24 28.32 15.41
CA LYS A 383 17.49 29.38 16.11
C LYS A 383 17.73 30.79 15.56
N GLY A 384 18.87 31.04 14.90
CA GLY A 384 19.17 32.32 14.25
C GLY A 384 18.25 32.66 13.06
N ALA A 385 17.55 31.66 12.50
CA ALA A 385 16.58 31.85 11.42
C ALA A 385 15.14 32.13 11.93
N ALA A 386 14.94 32.24 13.26
CA ALA A 386 13.64 32.54 13.83
C ALA A 386 13.18 33.97 13.48
N THR A 387 11.91 34.11 13.11
CA THR A 387 11.33 35.40 12.69
C THR A 387 9.84 35.45 13.01
N THR A 388 9.28 36.65 13.17
CA THR A 388 7.83 36.89 13.24
C THR A 388 7.19 36.94 11.85
N ASP A 389 7.98 37.09 10.79
CA ASP A 389 7.49 37.12 9.41
C ASP A 389 7.42 35.70 8.83
N ILE A 390 6.21 35.13 8.88
CA ILE A 390 5.92 33.79 8.38
C ILE A 390 6.21 33.67 6.88
N ARG A 391 5.94 34.72 6.09
CA ARG A 391 6.13 34.67 4.64
C ARG A 391 7.59 34.66 4.27
N ARG A 392 8.40 35.44 5.00
CA ARG A 392 9.86 35.37 4.87
C ARG A 392 10.38 33.99 5.29
N ALA A 393 9.94 33.46 6.43
CA ALA A 393 10.34 32.12 6.88
C ALA A 393 9.95 31.03 5.88
N GLU A 394 8.79 31.13 5.24
CA GLU A 394 8.37 30.18 4.22
C GLU A 394 9.30 30.20 3.00
N VAL A 395 9.68 31.39 2.52
CA VAL A 395 10.63 31.54 1.41
C VAL A 395 12.00 31.01 1.81
N ASP A 396 12.45 31.34 3.03
CA ASP A 396 13.75 30.92 3.55
C ASP A 396 13.83 29.40 3.77
N ALA A 397 12.71 28.72 4.00
CA ALA A 397 12.66 27.26 4.08
C ALA A 397 13.11 26.54 2.79
N GLY A 398 13.08 27.23 1.64
CA GLY A 398 13.69 26.77 0.39
C GLY A 398 15.23 26.79 0.39
N ASN A 399 15.83 27.65 1.21
CA ASN A 399 17.27 27.91 1.26
C ASN A 399 17.96 27.22 2.44
N VAL A 400 17.20 26.75 3.44
CA VAL A 400 17.72 25.89 4.52
C VAL A 400 17.93 24.48 3.97
N GLY A 401 19.01 24.31 3.20
CA GLY A 401 19.40 23.03 2.62
C GLY A 401 19.55 21.95 3.68
N ASP A 402 19.27 20.69 3.31
CA ASP A 402 19.40 19.51 4.18
C ASP A 402 20.86 19.16 4.56
N GLY A 403 21.79 20.08 4.30
CA GLY A 403 23.20 19.97 4.64
C GLY A 403 23.48 20.68 5.95
N ALA A 404 24.08 19.96 6.89
CA ALA A 404 24.80 20.53 8.01
C ALA A 404 25.57 21.78 7.55
N VAL A 405 25.18 22.93 8.09
CA VAL A 405 26.02 24.12 7.98
C VAL A 405 27.33 23.76 8.69
N GLN A 406 28.41 23.88 7.93
CA GLN A 406 29.77 23.63 8.34
C GLN A 406 30.10 24.32 9.67
N GLY A 407 30.75 23.58 10.56
CA GLY A 407 31.72 24.14 11.50
C GLY A 407 31.17 24.69 12.82
N VAL A 408 31.17 23.83 13.84
CA VAL A 408 31.76 24.21 15.13
C VAL A 408 32.76 23.11 15.51
N ARG A 409 34.01 23.29 15.06
CA ARG A 409 35.16 22.83 15.86
C ARG A 409 35.34 23.89 16.94
N THR A 410 35.07 23.53 18.18
CA THR A 410 35.82 23.98 19.36
C THR A 410 35.72 22.87 20.39
#